data_AF-A0A760MK02-F1
#
_entry.id   AF-A0A760MK02-F1
#
_cell.length_a   1.000
_cell.length_b   1.000
_cell.length_c   1.000
_cell.angle_alpha   90.00
_cell.angle_beta   90.00
_cell.angle_gamma   90.00
#
_symmetry.space_group_name_H-M   'P 1'
#
loop_
_entity.id
_entity.type
_entity.pdbx_description
1 polymer ?
#
loop_
_entity_poly.entity_id
_entity_poly.type
_entity_poly.pdbx_seq_one_letter_code
_entity_poly.pdbx_strand_id
1 'polypeptide(L)'
;MNDSNHTFNKFKPFRNCSYENITSAKTPSQQTRSHCISIRLNDAELYYVDGSREDLNRAVWIRMSALNHLPPKIPEINLTVWKDLAKASQDLNNLVQHLNTKSHDSPFTITEIYTVQKRIKALRDALLSANRSVSDK
;
A
#
# COMPACT_ATOMS: atom_id res chain seq x y z
N MET A 1 -9.84 50.95 24.92
CA MET A 1 -8.73 50.17 25.52
C MET A 1 -9.11 48.71 25.29
N ASN A 2 -8.62 48.12 24.20
CA ASN A 2 -7.42 47.26 24.15
C ASN A 2 -7.60 46.03 25.06
N ASP A 3 -7.50 44.78 24.63
CA ASP A 3 -6.70 44.16 23.57
C ASP A 3 -7.32 42.77 23.24
N SER A 4 -7.54 42.41 21.96
CA SER A 4 -6.60 41.71 21.06
C SER A 4 -6.46 40.19 21.31
N ASN A 5 -7.05 39.42 20.37
CA ASN A 5 -6.55 38.18 19.76
C ASN A 5 -6.23 36.95 20.62
N HIS A 6 -6.81 35.79 20.26
CA HIS A 6 -6.04 34.81 19.47
C HIS A 6 -6.93 33.67 18.94
N THR A 7 -6.98 33.61 17.61
CA THR A 7 -7.43 32.50 16.77
C THR A 7 -6.81 31.17 17.22
N PHE A 8 -7.58 30.32 17.92
CA PHE A 8 -7.18 28.94 18.18
C PHE A 8 -7.77 28.01 17.10
N ASN A 9 -6.89 27.59 16.20
CA ASN A 9 -6.94 26.39 15.37
C ASN A 9 -8.21 26.11 14.54
N LYS A 10 -8.14 26.49 13.25
CA LYS A 10 -8.79 25.75 12.16
C LYS A 10 -8.22 24.33 12.10
N PHE A 11 -8.75 23.41 12.92
CA PHE A 11 -8.66 21.99 12.60
C PHE A 11 -9.61 21.73 11.43
N LYS A 12 -9.05 21.51 10.23
CA LYS A 12 -9.81 20.89 9.14
C LYS A 12 -10.22 19.50 9.64
N PRO A 13 -11.51 19.13 9.66
CA PRO A 13 -11.88 17.76 9.97
C PRO A 13 -11.16 16.84 8.97
N PHE A 14 -10.45 15.85 9.50
CA PHE A 14 -9.95 14.74 8.71
C PHE A 14 -11.11 14.16 7.89
N ARG A 15 -10.83 13.93 6.61
CA ARG A 15 -11.74 13.47 5.54
C ARG A 15 -12.95 12.73 6.10
N ASN A 16 -14.14 13.28 5.84
CA ASN A 16 -15.39 12.53 5.96
C ASN A 16 -15.25 11.28 5.08
N CYS A 17 -15.09 10.10 5.68
CA CYS A 17 -15.45 8.86 5.02
C CYS A 17 -16.97 8.87 4.90
N SER A 18 -17.48 9.40 3.79
CA SER A 18 -18.85 9.15 3.39
C SER A 18 -18.98 7.67 3.11
N TYR A 19 -19.66 6.95 3.98
CA TYR A 19 -20.19 5.62 3.68
C TYR A 19 -21.28 5.82 2.63
N GLU A 20 -20.87 5.90 1.36
CA GLU A 20 -21.81 5.71 0.27
C GLU A 20 -22.47 4.35 0.47
N ASN A 21 -23.80 4.33 0.39
CA ASN A 21 -24.62 3.14 0.57
C ASN A 21 -24.26 2.11 -0.51
N ILE A 22 -23.31 1.22 -0.18
CA ILE A 22 -23.11 -0.01 -0.92
C ILE A 22 -24.36 -0.85 -0.68
N THR A 23 -25.19 -0.96 -1.71
CA THR A 23 -26.34 -1.85 -1.76
C THR A 23 -25.95 -3.22 -1.20
N SER A 24 -26.57 -3.57 -0.07
CA SER A 24 -26.21 -4.69 0.80
C SER A 24 -26.33 -6.03 0.07
N ALA A 25 -25.24 -6.50 -0.52
CA ALA A 25 -25.07 -7.92 -0.79
C ALA A 25 -25.01 -8.62 0.58
N LYS A 26 -26.05 -9.38 0.93
CA LYS A 26 -26.11 -10.15 2.19
C LYS A 26 -24.87 -11.05 2.27
N THR A 27 -23.91 -10.67 3.12
CA THR A 27 -22.85 -11.58 3.55
C THR A 27 -23.51 -12.77 4.24
N PRO A 28 -23.05 -14.01 4.02
CA PRO A 28 -23.60 -15.18 4.70
C PRO A 28 -23.61 -14.94 6.21
N SER A 29 -24.65 -15.41 6.90
CA SER A 29 -24.90 -15.18 8.34
C SER A 29 -23.72 -15.57 9.25
N GLN A 30 -22.82 -16.43 8.76
CA GLN A 30 -21.62 -16.85 9.46
C GLN A 30 -20.49 -15.79 9.48
N GLN A 31 -20.60 -14.71 8.69
CA GLN A 31 -19.57 -13.69 8.56
C GLN A 31 -19.90 -12.38 9.33
N THR A 32 -21.15 -12.25 9.81
CA THR A 32 -21.57 -11.11 10.63
C THR A 32 -21.09 -11.28 12.07
N ARG A 33 -20.61 -10.20 12.67
CA ARG A 33 -20.09 -10.20 14.04
C ARG A 33 -21.24 -9.91 15.01
N SER A 34 -21.77 -10.94 15.66
CA SER A 34 -22.92 -10.85 16.59
C SER A 34 -22.54 -10.80 18.07
N HIS A 35 -21.35 -11.27 18.44
CA HIS A 35 -20.89 -11.34 19.83
C HIS A 35 -20.05 -10.12 20.22
N CYS A 36 -20.39 -9.50 21.36
CA CYS A 36 -19.67 -8.35 21.91
C CYS A 36 -18.77 -8.79 23.08
N ILE A 37 -17.57 -8.24 23.14
CA ILE A 37 -16.62 -8.40 24.25
C ILE A 37 -16.34 -7.00 24.80
N SER A 38 -16.53 -6.82 26.11
CA SER A 38 -16.21 -5.57 26.81
C SER A 38 -15.01 -5.81 27.73
N ILE A 39 -14.00 -4.93 27.65
CA ILE A 39 -12.73 -5.06 28.36
C ILE A 39 -12.48 -3.73 29.08
N ARG A 40 -12.03 -3.81 30.34
CA ARG A 40 -11.54 -2.65 31.09
C ARG A 40 -10.02 -2.73 31.17
N LEU A 41 -9.35 -1.65 30.81
CA LEU A 41 -7.89 -1.53 30.85
C LEU A 41 -7.51 -0.45 31.87
N ASN A 42 -6.39 -0.64 32.57
CA ASN A 42 -5.75 0.43 33.31
C ASN A 42 -4.96 1.37 32.36
N ASP A 43 -4.42 2.46 32.90
CA ASP A 43 -3.72 3.46 32.08
C ASP A 43 -2.46 2.91 31.39
N ALA A 44 -1.71 2.03 32.06
CA ALA A 44 -0.50 1.42 31.51
C ALA A 44 -0.83 0.44 30.37
N GLU A 45 -1.88 -0.37 30.55
CA GLU A 45 -2.38 -1.30 29.54
C GLU A 45 -2.93 -0.56 28.33
N LEU A 46 -3.68 0.52 28.54
CA LEU A 46 -4.20 1.35 27.46
C LEU A 46 -3.06 1.99 26.64
N TYR A 47 -2.03 2.50 27.32
CA TYR A 47 -0.84 3.05 26.66
C TYR A 47 -0.13 2.02 25.77
N TYR A 48 0.02 0.79 26.27
CA TYR A 48 0.60 -0.31 25.48
C TYR A 48 -0.20 -0.62 24.22
N VAL A 49 -1.53 -0.69 24.33
CA VAL A 49 -2.43 -0.93 23.19
C VAL A 49 -2.32 0.19 22.14
N ASP A 50 -2.30 1.44 22.59
CA ASP A 50 -2.18 2.59 21.68
C ASP A 50 -0.81 2.67 20.98
N GLY A 51 0.27 2.23 21.63
CA GLY A 51 1.59 2.12 21.00
C GLY A 51 1.69 0.98 19.98
N SER A 52 0.97 -0.12 20.21
CA SER A 52 1.07 -1.33 19.39
C SER A 52 0.14 -1.35 18.17
N ARG A 53 -0.87 -0.48 18.11
CA ARG A 53 -1.91 -0.52 17.09
C ARG A 53 -1.55 0.09 15.74
N GLU A 54 -0.38 0.73 15.62
CA GLU A 54 -0.03 1.57 14.46
C GLU A 54 -1.23 2.49 14.12
N ASP A 55 -1.75 2.44 12.90
CA ASP A 55 -2.89 3.25 12.44
C ASP A 55 -4.26 2.57 12.63
N LEU A 56 -4.32 1.37 13.23
CA LEU A 56 -5.57 0.63 13.39
C LEU A 56 -6.42 1.16 14.55
N ASN A 57 -7.75 1.06 14.42
CA ASN A 57 -8.67 1.33 15.52
C ASN A 57 -8.45 0.29 16.65
N ARG A 58 -8.52 0.72 17.92
CA ARG A 58 -8.35 -0.10 19.12
C ARG A 58 -9.14 -1.42 19.06
N ALA A 59 -10.43 -1.35 18.73
CA ALA A 59 -11.29 -2.54 18.66
C ALA A 59 -10.88 -3.51 17.54
N VAL A 60 -10.44 -2.97 16.40
CA VAL A 60 -9.95 -3.78 15.27
C VAL A 60 -8.64 -4.45 15.65
N TRP A 61 -7.70 -3.70 16.23
CA TRP A 61 -6.41 -4.23 16.65
C TRP A 61 -6.55 -5.33 17.70
N ILE A 62 -7.35 -5.13 18.76
CA ILE A 62 -7.60 -6.14 19.81
C ILE A 62 -8.17 -7.42 19.21
N ARG A 63 -9.13 -7.31 18.30
CA ARG A 63 -9.69 -8.47 17.61
C ARG A 63 -8.63 -9.21 16.80
N MET A 64 -7.82 -8.47 16.04
CA MET A 64 -6.84 -9.06 15.13
C MET A 64 -5.64 -9.66 15.87
N SER A 65 -5.23 -9.05 16.99
CA SER A 65 -4.19 -9.56 17.87
C SER A 65 -4.64 -10.83 18.59
N ALA A 66 -5.86 -10.88 19.12
CA ALA A 66 -6.41 -12.07 19.77
C ALA A 66 -6.54 -13.27 18.82
N LEU A 67 -6.78 -13.02 17.54
CA LEU A 67 -6.93 -14.07 16.53
C LEU A 67 -5.60 -14.39 15.80
N ASN A 68 -4.47 -13.78 16.18
CA ASN A 68 -3.19 -13.88 15.44
C ASN A 68 -3.31 -13.60 13.93
N HIS A 69 -4.28 -12.77 13.54
CA HIS A 69 -4.59 -12.44 12.15
C HIS A 69 -4.14 -11.03 11.76
N LEU A 70 -3.23 -10.40 12.52
CA LEU A 70 -2.69 -9.10 12.14
C LEU A 70 -2.17 -9.18 10.70
N PRO A 71 -2.54 -8.22 9.81
CA PRO A 71 -2.03 -8.22 8.46
C PRO A 71 -0.50 -8.25 8.53
N PRO A 72 0.17 -9.20 7.87
CA PRO A 72 1.62 -9.31 7.97
C PRO A 72 2.23 -7.99 7.50
N LYS A 73 3.02 -7.37 8.37
CA LYS A 73 3.75 -6.15 8.02
C LYS A 73 4.67 -6.49 6.85
N ILE A 74 4.40 -5.89 5.69
CA ILE A 74 5.23 -6.09 4.50
C ILE A 74 6.64 -5.59 4.87
N PRO A 75 7.69 -6.44 4.78
CA PRO A 75 9.05 -6.03 5.06
C PRO A 75 9.43 -4.83 4.20
N GLU A 76 10.13 -3.85 4.77
CA GLU A 76 10.52 -2.63 4.03
C GLU A 76 11.36 -2.93 2.79
N ILE A 77 12.18 -3.99 2.84
CA ILE A 77 12.96 -4.49 1.70
C ILE A 77 12.07 -4.89 0.51
N ASN A 78 10.88 -5.44 0.78
CA ASN A 78 9.97 -5.80 -0.29
C ASN A 78 9.44 -4.52 -0.94
N LEU A 79 9.08 -3.50 -0.16
CA LEU A 79 8.53 -2.26 -0.70
C LEU A 79 9.49 -1.59 -1.69
N THR A 80 10.81 -1.61 -1.44
CA THR A 80 11.80 -1.06 -2.37
C THR A 80 11.90 -1.90 -3.64
N VAL A 81 11.99 -3.23 -3.50
CA VAL A 81 12.09 -4.16 -4.63
C VAL A 81 10.85 -4.09 -5.54
N TRP A 82 9.65 -4.04 -4.96
CA TRP A 82 8.40 -3.91 -5.73
C TRP A 82 8.31 -2.56 -6.47
N LYS A 83 8.83 -1.47 -5.89
CA LYS A 83 8.89 -0.15 -6.56
C LYS A 83 9.82 -0.20 -7.78
N ASP A 84 11.00 -0.79 -7.63
CA ASP A 84 11.97 -0.90 -8.72
C ASP A 84 11.45 -1.78 -9.86
N LEU A 85 10.78 -2.88 -9.51
CA LEU A 85 10.12 -3.75 -10.49
C LEU A 85 8.99 -3.02 -11.23
N ALA A 86 8.14 -2.27 -10.51
CA ALA A 86 7.06 -1.50 -11.11
C ALA A 86 7.59 -0.46 -12.10
N LYS A 87 8.69 0.22 -11.77
CA LYS A 87 9.36 1.18 -12.65
C LYS A 87 9.87 0.50 -13.93
N ALA A 88 10.56 -0.63 -13.81
CA ALA A 88 11.04 -1.39 -14.97
C ALA A 88 9.88 -1.87 -15.88
N SER A 89 8.76 -2.29 -15.28
CA SER A 89 7.56 -2.70 -16.01
C SER A 89 6.92 -1.53 -16.78
N GLN A 90 6.81 -0.36 -16.15
CA GLN A 90 6.29 0.84 -16.81
C GLN A 90 7.18 1.27 -17.98
N ASP A 91 8.50 1.23 -17.81
CA ASP A 91 9.45 1.53 -18.87
C ASP A 91 9.30 0.54 -20.05
N LEU A 92 9.04 -0.74 -19.78
CA LEU A 92 8.75 -1.72 -20.84
C LEU A 92 7.43 -1.39 -21.54
N ASN A 93 6.37 -1.09 -20.80
CA ASN A 93 5.07 -0.77 -21.38
C ASN A 93 5.13 0.47 -22.29
N ASN A 94 5.88 1.51 -21.87
CA ASN A 94 6.15 2.69 -22.68
C ASN A 94 6.91 2.34 -23.97
N LEU A 95 7.82 1.37 -23.92
CA LEU A 95 8.53 0.87 -25.10
C LEU A 95 7.56 0.18 -26.06
N VAL A 96 6.71 -0.71 -25.56
CA VAL A 96 5.71 -1.42 -26.36
C VAL A 96 4.76 -0.43 -27.03
N GLN A 97 4.27 0.57 -26.29
CA GLN A 97 3.43 1.63 -26.86
C GLN A 97 4.16 2.41 -27.97
N HIS A 98 5.44 2.77 -27.76
CA HIS A 98 6.23 3.46 -28.76
C HIS A 98 6.40 2.62 -30.04
N LEU A 99 6.67 1.32 -29.91
CA LEU A 99 6.79 0.40 -31.04
C LEU A 99 5.45 0.23 -31.76
N ASN A 100 4.34 0.12 -31.03
CA ASN A 100 2.99 -0.02 -31.60
C ASN A 100 2.49 1.24 -32.32
N THR A 101 2.98 2.43 -31.93
CA THR A 101 2.60 3.70 -32.55
C THR A 101 3.37 3.93 -33.86
N LYS A 102 4.46 3.18 -34.09
CA LYS A 102 5.27 3.31 -35.30
C LYS A 102 4.54 2.72 -36.51
N SER A 103 4.64 3.39 -37.65
CA SER A 103 4.10 2.91 -38.93
C SER A 103 4.73 1.55 -39.31
N HIS A 104 3.90 0.64 -39.81
CA HIS A 104 4.26 -0.71 -40.27
C HIS A 104 5.39 -0.73 -41.32
N ASP A 105 5.57 0.37 -42.07
CA ASP A 105 6.51 0.46 -43.18
C ASP A 105 7.89 1.02 -42.79
N SER A 106 8.07 1.45 -41.53
CA SER A 106 9.34 2.01 -41.09
C SER A 106 10.22 0.94 -40.40
N PRO A 107 11.44 0.66 -40.90
CA PRO A 107 12.32 -0.29 -40.25
C PRO A 107 12.74 0.21 -38.85
N PHE A 108 13.00 -0.72 -37.94
CA PHE A 108 13.53 -0.39 -36.62
C PHE A 108 14.95 0.18 -36.76
N THR A 109 15.18 1.33 -36.14
CA THR A 109 16.49 1.96 -36.09
C THR A 109 17.36 1.23 -35.07
N ILE A 110 18.67 1.17 -35.30
CA ILE A 110 19.65 0.54 -34.40
C ILE A 110 19.53 1.07 -32.96
N THR A 111 19.17 2.35 -32.80
CA THR A 111 18.93 2.99 -31.50
C THR A 111 17.71 2.43 -30.75
N GLU A 112 16.64 2.06 -31.47
CA GLU A 112 15.45 1.45 -30.90
C GLU A 112 15.76 0.04 -30.41
N ILE A 113 16.46 -0.75 -31.22
CA ILE A 113 16.92 -2.10 -30.86
C ILE A 113 17.79 -2.06 -29.61
N TYR A 114 18.73 -1.12 -29.55
CA TYR A 114 19.58 -0.91 -28.37
C TYR A 114 18.75 -0.51 -27.13
N THR A 115 17.73 0.34 -27.31
CA THR A 115 16.84 0.76 -26.21
C THR A 115 16.03 -0.42 -25.67
N VAL A 116 15.52 -1.29 -26.56
CA VAL A 116 14.82 -2.53 -26.19
C VAL A 116 15.75 -3.42 -25.36
N GLN A 117 16.96 -3.70 -25.86
CA GLN A 117 17.93 -4.54 -25.19
C GLN A 117 18.31 -3.99 -23.81
N LYS A 118 18.50 -2.66 -23.70
CA LYS A 118 18.79 -1.98 -22.43
C LYS A 118 17.66 -2.15 -21.41
N ARG A 119 16.40 -1.99 -21.84
CA ARG A 119 15.23 -2.14 -20.94
C ARG A 119 15.03 -3.60 -20.50
N ILE A 120 15.21 -4.57 -21.41
CA ILE A 120 15.17 -6.00 -21.07
C ILE A 120 16.27 -6.36 -20.07
N LYS A 121 17.49 -5.85 -20.24
CA LYS A 121 18.59 -6.08 -19.31
C LYS A 121 18.28 -5.50 -17.92
N ALA A 122 17.76 -4.29 -17.85
CA ALA A 122 17.36 -3.66 -16.59
C ALA A 122 16.27 -4.48 -15.86
N LEU A 123 15.28 -5.00 -16.58
CA LEU A 123 14.26 -5.88 -16.01
C LEU A 123 14.86 -7.18 -15.47
N ARG A 124 15.76 -7.82 -16.24
CA ARG A 124 16.47 -9.03 -15.81
C ARG A 124 17.25 -8.77 -14.51
N ASP A 125 17.99 -7.67 -14.44
CA ASP A 125 18.79 -7.32 -13.26
C ASP A 125 17.89 -7.09 -12.03
N ALA A 126 16.76 -6.39 -12.20
CA ALA A 126 15.74 -6.22 -11.15
C ALA A 126 15.18 -7.57 -10.66
N LEU A 127 14.79 -8.48 -11.58
CA LEU A 127 14.27 -9.81 -11.21
C LEU A 127 15.32 -10.68 -10.50
N LEU A 128 16.58 -10.64 -10.94
CA LEU A 128 17.66 -11.38 -10.29
C LEU A 128 17.98 -10.83 -8.90
N SER A 129 17.93 -9.52 -8.70
CA SER A 129 18.08 -8.91 -7.38
C SER A 129 16.94 -9.29 -6.42
N ALA A 130 15.70 -9.40 -6.93
CA ALA A 130 14.54 -9.80 -6.15
C ALA A 130 14.60 -11.26 -5.70
N ASN A 131 15.16 -12.17 -6.51
CA ASN A 131 15.30 -13.58 -6.13
C ASN A 131 16.44 -13.81 -5.12
N ARG A 132 17.53 -13.04 -5.19
CA ARG A 132 18.67 -13.22 -4.27
C ARG A 132 18.31 -12.82 -2.83
N SER A 133 17.48 -11.80 -2.63
CA SER A 133 17.02 -11.39 -1.28
C SER A 133 16.11 -12.41 -0.59
N VAL A 134 15.53 -13.36 -1.33
CA VAL A 134 14.68 -14.44 -0.79
C VAL A 134 15.53 -15.64 -0.33
N SER A 135 16.76 -15.78 -0.82
CA SER A 135 17.62 -16.96 -0.55
C SER A 135 18.49 -16.83 0.71
N ASP A 136 18.59 -15.64 1.32
CA ASP A 136 19.38 -15.37 2.53
C ASP A 136 18.55 -15.49 3.84
N LYS A 137 17.48 -16.30 3.84
CA LYS A 137 16.66 -16.60 5.02
C LYS A 137 16.43 -18.09 5.21
#